data_AF-A0A942UYM7-F1
#
_entry.id   AF-A0A942UYM7-F1
#
_cell.length_a   1.000
_cell.length_b   1.000
_cell.length_c   1.000
_cell.angle_alpha   90.00
_cell.angle_beta   90.00
_cell.angle_gamma   90.00
#
_symmetry.space_group_name_H-M   'P 1'
#
loop_
_entity.id
_entity.type
_entity.pdbx_description
1 polymer ?
#
loop_
_entity_poly.entity_id
_entity_poly.type
_entity_poly.pdbx_seq_one_letter_code
_entity_poly.pdbx_strand_id
1 'polypeptide(L)' 'MGKAKKRNFHNCVNSGGAMNSFPSVFTREEAVSRVIEAITANDFGPETKDIITLFGITAEELAEAGAAYEDLVALKSVLK' A
#
# COMPACT_ATOMS: atom_id res chain seq x y z
N MET A 1 7.38 -29.38 -30.89
CA MET A 1 6.52 -29.53 -29.70
C MET A 1 6.60 -28.27 -28.85
N GLY A 2 6.04 -27.14 -29.35
CA GLY A 2 6.07 -25.87 -28.63
C GLY A 2 5.01 -25.86 -27.54
N LYS A 3 5.40 -26.15 -26.29
CA LYS A 3 4.50 -25.98 -25.15
C LYS A 3 4.40 -24.50 -24.86
N ALA A 4 3.35 -23.84 -25.38
CA ALA A 4 2.98 -22.51 -24.90
C ALA A 4 2.71 -22.64 -23.39
N LYS A 5 3.56 -22.02 -22.56
CA LYS A 5 3.39 -22.01 -21.10
C LYS A 5 2.04 -21.34 -20.81
N LYS A 6 1.09 -22.13 -20.30
CA LYS A 6 -0.25 -21.65 -19.94
C LYS A 6 -0.06 -20.44 -19.01
N ARG A 7 -0.64 -19.29 -19.34
CA ARG A 7 -0.48 -18.07 -18.53
C ARG A 7 -1.12 -18.31 -17.16
N ASN A 8 -0.34 -18.20 -16.09
CA ASN A 8 -0.80 -18.45 -14.73
C ASN A 8 -1.58 -17.25 -14.18
N PHE A 9 -2.66 -16.83 -14.85
CA PHE A 9 -3.51 -15.75 -14.36
C PHE A 9 -4.05 -16.04 -12.96
N HIS A 10 -4.33 -17.31 -12.65
CA HIS A 10 -4.66 -17.78 -11.30
C HIS A 10 -3.61 -17.35 -10.24
N ASN A 11 -2.31 -17.41 -10.55
CA ASN A 11 -1.27 -16.99 -9.60
C ASN A 11 -1.19 -15.46 -9.47
N CYS A 12 -1.65 -14.75 -10.48
CA CYS A 12 -1.72 -13.28 -10.48
C CYS A 12 -2.94 -12.75 -9.72
N VAL A 13 -3.91 -13.62 -9.39
CA VAL A 13 -5.00 -13.28 -8.47
C VAL A 13 -4.60 -13.76 -7.08
N ASN A 14 -4.09 -12.83 -6.27
CA ASN A 14 -3.84 -13.01 -4.82
C ASN A 14 -3.17 -14.34 -4.44
N SER A 15 -2.12 -14.74 -5.16
CA SER A 15 -1.42 -16.00 -4.90
C SER A 15 0.08 -15.78 -5.05
N GLY A 16 0.69 -15.04 -4.11
CA GLY A 16 2.14 -15.19 -3.88
C GLY A 16 2.99 -13.94 -3.67
N GLY A 17 2.52 -12.93 -2.94
CA GLY A 17 3.41 -11.88 -2.40
C GLY A 17 2.63 -10.84 -1.63
N ALA A 18 3.06 -10.52 -0.39
CA ALA A 18 2.65 -9.46 0.56
C ALA A 18 1.16 -9.04 0.70
N MET A 19 0.25 -9.58 -0.11
CA MET A 19 -1.03 -8.99 -0.46
C MET A 19 -2.20 -9.98 -0.28
N ASN A 20 -1.93 -11.15 0.30
CA ASN A 20 -2.99 -12.05 0.80
C ASN A 20 -3.84 -11.40 1.91
N SER A 21 -3.37 -10.28 2.48
CA SER A 21 -4.02 -9.50 3.54
C SER A 21 -5.01 -8.45 3.02
N PHE A 22 -5.12 -8.25 1.71
CA PHE A 22 -5.96 -7.19 1.13
C PHE A 22 -7.19 -7.78 0.40
N PRO A 23 -8.37 -7.16 0.54
CA PRO A 23 -9.56 -7.55 -0.20
C PRO A 23 -9.31 -7.48 -1.72
N SER A 24 -10.04 -8.31 -2.48
CA SER A 24 -9.92 -8.38 -3.95
C SER A 24 -10.21 -7.06 -4.67
N VAL A 25 -10.83 -6.11 -3.97
CA VAL A 25 -11.03 -4.73 -4.37
C VAL A 25 -10.45 -3.89 -3.23
N PHE A 26 -9.38 -3.17 -3.51
CA PHE A 26 -8.77 -2.23 -2.58
C PHE A 26 -8.69 -0.87 -3.29
N THR A 27 -9.47 0.08 -2.79
CA THR A 27 -9.64 1.39 -3.41
C THR A 27 -8.62 2.40 -2.89
N ARG A 28 -8.45 3.52 -3.59
CA ARG A 28 -7.53 4.59 -3.16
C ARG A 28 -7.95 5.20 -1.82
N GLU A 29 -9.25 5.38 -1.59
CA GLU A 29 -9.80 5.92 -0.35
C GLU A 29 -9.50 5.01 0.85
N GLU A 30 -9.63 3.70 0.66
CA GLU A 30 -9.26 2.69 1.65
C GLU A 30 -7.74 2.68 1.90
N ALA A 31 -6.93 2.84 0.85
CA ALA A 31 -5.48 2.92 0.96
C ALA A 31 -5.04 4.12 1.81
N VAL A 32 -5.61 5.31 1.56
CA VAL A 32 -5.34 6.52 2.35
C VAL A 32 -5.76 6.33 3.81
N SER A 33 -6.97 5.82 4.03
CA SER A 33 -7.49 5.57 5.38
C SER A 33 -6.60 4.61 6.18
N ARG A 34 -6.17 3.51 5.54
CA ARG A 34 -5.33 2.49 6.17
C ARG A 34 -3.92 3.01 6.47
N VAL A 35 -3.37 3.87 5.63
CA VAL A 35 -2.08 4.52 5.88
C VAL A 35 -2.19 5.48 7.08
N ILE A 36 -3.29 6.21 7.22
CA ILE A 36 -3.52 7.10 8.38
C ILE A 36 -3.67 6.30 9.68
N GLU A 37 -4.42 5.20 9.64
CA GLU A 37 -4.49 4.27 10.78
C GLU A 37 -3.10 3.75 11.17
N ALA A 38 -2.28 3.36 10.18
CA ALA A 38 -0.92 2.91 10.42
C ALA A 38 -0.02 4.01 11.02
N ILE A 39 -0.14 5.26 10.53
CA ILE A 39 0.57 6.43 11.08
C ILE A 39 0.19 6.64 12.55
N THR A 40 -1.11 6.69 12.85
CA THR A 40 -1.60 6.92 14.22
C THR A 40 -1.21 5.79 15.18
N ALA A 41 -1.14 4.56 14.69
CA ALA A 41 -0.65 3.40 15.44
C ALA A 41 0.89 3.35 15.57
N ASN A 42 1.63 4.26 14.92
CA ASN A 42 3.08 4.22 14.76
C ASN A 42 3.60 2.90 14.15
N ASP A 43 2.80 2.25 13.31
CA ASP A 43 3.14 0.99 12.63
C ASP A 43 3.53 1.24 11.17
N PHE A 44 4.82 1.53 10.96
CA PHE A 44 5.40 1.74 9.63
C PHE A 44 6.01 0.46 9.04
N GLY A 45 5.29 -0.65 9.19
CA GLY A 45 5.66 -1.94 8.62
C GLY A 45 5.81 -1.92 7.08
N PRO A 46 6.37 -3.00 6.51
CA PRO A 46 6.56 -3.13 5.06
C PRO A 46 5.25 -3.03 4.27
N GLU A 47 4.12 -3.52 4.80
CA GLU A 47 2.80 -3.38 4.15
C GLU A 47 2.42 -1.91 3.95
N THR A 48 2.59 -1.05 4.94
CA THR A 48 2.26 0.39 4.84
C THR A 48 3.09 1.07 3.76
N LYS A 49 4.38 0.73 3.65
CA LYS A 49 5.25 1.24 2.58
C LYS A 49 4.83 0.75 1.20
N ASP A 50 4.45 -0.52 1.10
CA ASP A 50 3.96 -1.11 -0.14
C ASP A 50 2.67 -0.41 -0.59
N ILE A 51 1.72 -0.13 0.33
CA ILE A 51 0.51 0.63 0.00
C ILE A 51 0.85 2.02 -0.53
N ILE A 52 1.70 2.77 0.19
CA ILE A 52 2.08 4.15 -0.21
C ILE A 52 2.71 4.15 -1.60
N THR A 53 3.62 3.22 -1.86
CA THR A 53 4.34 3.13 -3.14
C THR A 53 3.46 2.64 -4.29
N LEU A 54 2.58 1.65 -4.04
CA LEU A 54 1.68 1.10 -5.05
C LEU A 54 0.60 2.09 -5.49
N PHE A 55 0.02 2.83 -4.54
CA PHE A 55 -1.00 3.84 -4.83
C PHE A 55 -0.41 5.20 -5.20
N GLY A 56 0.89 5.39 -4.99
CA GLY A 56 1.56 6.66 -5.22
C GLY A 56 0.96 7.78 -4.37
N ILE A 57 0.65 7.46 -3.11
CA ILE A 57 0.00 8.39 -2.18
C ILE A 57 0.97 9.52 -1.87
N THR A 58 0.51 10.76 -2.07
CA THR A 58 1.33 11.94 -1.80
C THR A 58 1.13 12.46 -0.39
N ALA A 59 2.08 13.28 0.08
CA ALA A 59 1.99 13.88 1.41
C ALA A 59 0.80 14.86 1.51
N GLU A 60 0.44 15.50 0.41
CA GLU A 60 -0.72 16.39 0.32
C GLU A 60 -2.03 15.63 0.55
N GLU A 61 -2.20 14.45 -0.05
CA GLU A 61 -3.40 13.62 0.14
C GLU A 61 -3.56 13.18 1.60
N LEU A 62 -2.46 12.81 2.25
CA LEU A 62 -2.47 12.44 3.67
C LEU A 62 -2.75 13.67 4.56
N ALA A 63 -2.24 14.85 4.20
CA ALA A 63 -2.54 16.10 4.92
C ALA A 63 -4.01 16.50 4.79
N GLU A 64 -4.60 16.39 3.59
CA GLU A 64 -6.02 16.64 3.35
C GLU A 64 -6.91 15.68 4.16
N ALA A 65 -6.46 14.44 4.32
CA ALA A 65 -7.14 13.43 5.12
C ALA A 65 -6.89 13.57 6.64
N GLY A 66 -6.12 14.57 7.07
CA GLY A 66 -5.97 14.96 8.48
C GLY A 66 -4.71 14.46 9.18
N ALA A 67 -3.70 13.97 8.45
CA ALA A 67 -2.41 13.62 9.03
C ALA A 67 -1.67 14.87 9.52
N ALA A 68 -1.03 14.79 10.70
CA ALA A 68 -0.23 15.88 11.23
C ALA A 68 1.05 16.07 10.41
N TYR A 69 1.53 17.32 10.34
CA TYR A 69 2.72 17.64 9.55
C TYR A 69 3.96 16.88 10.04
N GLU A 70 4.09 16.72 11.35
CA GLU A 70 5.18 15.99 12.00
C GLU A 70 5.24 14.54 11.52
N ASP A 71 4.07 13.89 11.41
CA ASP A 71 3.95 12.50 10.97
C ASP A 71 4.33 12.35 9.49
N LEU A 72 3.97 13.32 8.65
CA LEU A 72 4.34 13.36 7.24
C LEU A 72 5.86 13.54 7.05
N VAL A 73 6.49 14.36 7.90
CA VAL A 73 7.95 14.53 7.90
C VAL A 73 8.64 13.24 8.34
N ALA A 74 8.10 12.53 9.33
CA ALA A 74 8.61 11.24 9.77
C ALA A 74 8.52 10.19 8.65
N LEU A 75 7.41 10.12 7.93
CA LEU A 75 7.20 9.26 6.76
C LEU A 75 8.25 9.48 5.66
N LYS A 76 8.64 10.74 5.41
CA LYS A 76 9.69 11.07 4.41
C LYS A 76 11.05 10.46 4.76
N SER A 77 11.33 10.22 6.05
CA SER A 77 12.54 9.51 6.50
C SER A 77 12.46 8.01 6.23
N VAL A 78 11.25 7.44 6.31
CA VAL A 78 10.97 6.00 6.23
C VAL A 78 10.86 5.49 4.78
N LEU A 79 10.46 6.35 3.85
CA LEU A 79 10.28 6.06 2.42
C LEU A 79 11.55 6.26 1.56
N LYS A 80 12.70 6.56 2.19
CA LYS A 80 14.00 6.70 1.51
C LYS A 80 14.64 5.35 1.17
#